data_AF-A0AAJ0UIU6-F1
#
_entry.id   AF-A0AAJ0UIU6-F1
#
_cell.length_a   1.000
_cell.length_b   1.000
_cell.length_c   1.000
_cell.angle_alpha   90.00
_cell.angle_beta   90.00
_cell.angle_gamma   90.00
#
_symmetry.space_group_name_H-M   'P 1'
#
loop_
_entity.id
_entity.type
_entity.pdbx_description
1 polymer ?
#
loop_
_entity_poly.entity_id
_entity_poly.type
_entity_poly.pdbx_seq_one_letter_code
_entity_poly.pdbx_strand_id
1 'polypeptide(L)'
;MDGFSAAWVADTAHAQSGLEFYPGVHQQPPPDVHGREVILVDFSYKRDLLLAMADTANRILILDHHRSAQADLVDLPENVTAIFDMDRCGAMIAWSHYFPDRRPPRLLEHIQDRDLWRFELPGTREITATLASYPFSLIEWGRLMREDPEELREEGIPILRQHDKDVQELVETLAYRSQIAGHEVPVINAPSKYSSDVGAALCGGEPFAACYWDTPAGRRFSLRSEAQGLDVSRIAAGFGGGGHPHAAGFLVQQHTPLHLA
;
A
#
# COMPACT_ATOMS: atom_id res chain seq x y z
N MET A 1 -4.53 0.28 3.21
CA MET A 1 -5.87 0.92 3.22
C MET A 1 -6.42 0.88 1.82
N ASP A 2 -5.70 1.45 0.84
CA ASP A 2 -6.08 1.41 -0.57
C ASP A 2 -6.40 0.00 -1.07
N GLY A 3 -5.47 -0.96 -1.00
CA GLY A 3 -5.74 -2.32 -1.48
C GLY A 3 -6.88 -3.06 -0.78
N PHE A 4 -7.16 -2.76 0.49
CA PHE A 4 -8.34 -3.32 1.16
C PHE A 4 -9.63 -2.66 0.66
N SER A 5 -9.61 -1.35 0.43
CA SER A 5 -10.71 -0.63 -0.21
C SER A 5 -10.94 -1.10 -1.65
N ALA A 6 -9.88 -1.40 -2.41
CA ALA A 6 -9.97 -1.95 -3.75
C ALA A 6 -10.59 -3.36 -3.75
N ALA A 7 -10.20 -4.21 -2.78
CA ALA A 7 -10.83 -5.50 -2.55
C ALA A 7 -12.31 -5.37 -2.18
N TRP A 8 -12.68 -4.40 -1.33
CA TRP A 8 -14.09 -4.10 -1.01
C TRP A 8 -14.90 -3.66 -2.24
N VAL A 9 -14.30 -2.86 -3.13
CA VAL A 9 -14.96 -2.47 -4.39
C VAL A 9 -15.20 -3.69 -5.27
N ALA A 10 -14.22 -4.59 -5.40
CA ALA A 10 -14.38 -5.84 -6.14
C ALA A 10 -15.48 -6.72 -5.52
N ASP A 11 -15.51 -6.87 -4.19
CA ASP A 11 -16.56 -7.59 -3.46
C ASP A 11 -17.96 -7.02 -3.79
N THR A 12 -18.08 -5.70 -3.75
CA THR A 12 -19.34 -5.00 -4.03
C THR A 12 -19.81 -5.22 -5.47
N ALA A 13 -18.88 -5.24 -6.44
CA ALA A 13 -19.20 -5.51 -7.84
C ALA A 13 -19.63 -6.96 -8.09
N HIS A 14 -19.11 -7.90 -7.29
CA HIS A 14 -19.32 -9.34 -7.42
C HIS A 14 -20.12 -9.95 -6.27
N ALA A 15 -20.98 -9.16 -5.61
CA ALA A 15 -21.67 -9.56 -4.38
C ALA A 15 -22.52 -10.85 -4.50
N GLN A 16 -22.86 -11.26 -5.72
CA GLN A 16 -23.62 -12.48 -6.01
C GLN A 16 -22.74 -13.71 -6.33
N SER A 17 -21.44 -13.50 -6.57
CA SER A 17 -20.51 -14.52 -7.06
C SER A 17 -19.69 -15.18 -5.95
N GLY A 18 -19.60 -14.56 -4.76
CA GLY A 18 -18.89 -15.10 -3.59
C GLY A 18 -17.38 -15.20 -3.81
N LEU A 19 -16.69 -14.06 -3.82
CA LEU A 19 -15.23 -14.01 -4.02
C LEU A 19 -14.47 -14.68 -2.86
N GLU A 20 -13.41 -15.40 -3.20
CA GLU A 20 -12.40 -15.85 -2.24
C GLU A 20 -11.26 -14.82 -2.20
N PHE A 21 -10.96 -14.31 -1.01
CA PHE A 21 -9.91 -13.29 -0.83
C PHE A 21 -8.59 -13.92 -0.40
N TYR A 22 -7.52 -13.54 -1.08
CA TYR A 22 -6.16 -13.91 -0.73
C TYR A 22 -5.30 -12.65 -0.60
N PRO A 23 -4.57 -12.45 0.51
CA PRO A 23 -3.71 -11.28 0.67
C PRO A 23 -2.51 -11.38 -0.27
N GLY A 24 -2.41 -10.45 -1.22
CA GLY A 24 -1.22 -10.30 -2.06
C GLY A 24 -0.02 -9.84 -1.23
N VAL A 25 0.98 -10.70 -1.07
CA VAL A 25 2.23 -10.37 -0.37
C VAL A 25 3.38 -10.55 -1.35
N HIS A 26 4.14 -9.48 -1.60
CA HIS A 26 5.33 -9.57 -2.43
C HIS A 26 6.30 -10.64 -1.89
N GLN A 27 6.90 -11.38 -2.81
CA GLN A 27 7.80 -12.52 -2.54
C GLN A 27 7.12 -13.76 -1.93
N GLN A 28 5.79 -13.80 -1.85
CA GLN A 28 5.04 -15.03 -1.60
C GLN A 28 4.41 -15.53 -2.91
N PRO A 29 4.26 -16.86 -3.08
CA PRO A 29 3.57 -17.41 -4.23
C PRO A 29 2.07 -17.07 -4.21
N PRO A 30 1.38 -17.08 -5.37
CA PRO A 30 -0.07 -16.97 -5.42
C PRO A 30 -0.72 -18.24 -4.82
N PRO A 31 -2.02 -18.17 -4.49
CA PRO A 31 -2.80 -19.39 -4.23
C PRO A 31 -2.93 -20.22 -5.50
N ASP A 32 -3.57 -21.39 -5.41
CA ASP A 32 -3.91 -22.17 -6.61
C ASP A 32 -4.93 -21.42 -7.47
N VAL A 33 -4.52 -21.10 -8.71
CA VAL A 33 -5.32 -20.35 -9.69
C VAL A 33 -5.83 -21.21 -10.84
N HIS A 34 -5.60 -22.54 -10.81
CA HIS A 34 -5.95 -23.41 -11.93
C HIS A 34 -7.45 -23.33 -12.29
N GLY A 35 -7.72 -22.94 -13.53
CA GLY A 35 -9.08 -22.77 -14.06
C GLY A 35 -9.89 -21.63 -13.43
N ARG A 36 -9.28 -20.77 -12.60
CA ARG A 36 -9.97 -19.67 -11.91
C ARG A 36 -9.97 -18.37 -12.70
N GLU A 37 -10.93 -17.51 -12.41
CA GLU A 37 -10.87 -16.08 -12.75
C GLU A 37 -10.19 -15.35 -11.60
N VAL A 38 -9.07 -14.68 -11.89
CA VAL A 38 -8.22 -14.03 -10.89
C VAL A 38 -8.33 -12.52 -11.05
N ILE A 39 -8.59 -11.81 -9.96
CA ILE A 39 -8.61 -10.35 -9.92
C ILE A 39 -7.51 -9.91 -8.96
N LEU A 40 -6.55 -9.15 -9.46
CA LEU A 40 -5.49 -8.51 -8.70
C LEU A 40 -5.82 -7.02 -8.61
N VAL A 41 -5.98 -6.49 -7.39
CA VAL A 41 -6.30 -5.09 -7.12
C VAL A 41 -5.25 -4.47 -6.20
N ASP A 42 -4.75 -3.29 -6.55
CA ASP A 42 -3.68 -2.58 -5.83
C ASP A 42 -2.42 -3.44 -5.62
N PHE A 43 -2.19 -4.40 -6.51
CA PHE A 43 -1.11 -5.36 -6.40
C PHE A 43 -0.84 -6.04 -7.74
N SER A 44 0.44 -6.33 -7.99
CA SER A 44 0.88 -7.14 -9.12
C SER A 44 2.00 -8.10 -8.70
N TYR A 45 1.91 -9.35 -9.15
CA TYR A 45 3.06 -10.27 -9.11
C TYR A 45 4.11 -9.86 -10.15
N LYS A 46 5.37 -10.26 -9.93
CA LYS A 46 6.44 -10.11 -10.92
C LYS A 46 6.11 -10.87 -12.19
N ARG A 47 6.62 -10.39 -13.33
CA ARG A 47 6.34 -10.94 -14.67
C ARG A 47 6.37 -12.47 -14.73
N ASP A 48 7.47 -13.09 -14.33
CA ASP A 48 7.65 -14.55 -14.47
C ASP A 48 6.56 -15.34 -13.74
N LEU A 49 6.19 -14.89 -12.54
CA LEU A 49 5.15 -15.51 -11.73
C LEU A 49 3.75 -15.25 -12.31
N LEU A 50 3.51 -14.04 -12.83
CA LEU A 50 2.26 -13.71 -13.50
C LEU A 50 2.07 -14.55 -14.78
N LEU A 51 3.13 -14.78 -15.56
CA LEU A 51 3.08 -15.65 -16.74
C LEU A 51 2.77 -17.10 -16.34
N ALA A 52 3.40 -17.62 -15.29
CA ALA A 52 3.09 -18.95 -14.76
C ALA A 52 1.64 -19.06 -14.23
N MET A 53 1.10 -17.99 -13.64
CA MET A 53 -0.33 -17.93 -13.29
C MET A 53 -1.20 -17.97 -14.54
N ALA A 54 -0.85 -17.21 -15.58
CA ALA A 54 -1.61 -17.12 -16.82
C ALA A 54 -1.68 -18.46 -17.58
N ASP A 55 -0.66 -19.31 -17.45
CA ASP A 55 -0.66 -20.66 -18.03
C ASP A 55 -1.73 -21.59 -17.44
N THR A 56 -2.21 -21.30 -16.23
CA THR A 56 -3.16 -22.18 -15.50
C THR A 56 -4.49 -21.52 -15.18
N ALA A 57 -4.53 -20.20 -15.04
CA ALA A 57 -5.76 -19.44 -14.80
C ALA A 57 -6.62 -19.33 -16.07
N ASN A 58 -7.94 -19.26 -15.89
CA ASN A 58 -8.86 -19.00 -17.00
C ASN A 58 -8.72 -17.55 -17.49
N ARG A 59 -8.65 -16.59 -16.55
CA ARG A 59 -8.47 -15.17 -16.85
C ARG A 59 -7.80 -14.46 -15.67
N ILE A 60 -7.00 -13.45 -15.96
CA ILE A 60 -6.43 -12.55 -14.95
C ILE A 60 -6.78 -11.10 -15.30
N LEU A 61 -7.34 -10.36 -14.34
CA LEU A 61 -7.53 -8.92 -14.39
C LEU A 61 -6.60 -8.26 -13.37
N ILE A 62 -5.86 -7.24 -13.79
CA ILE A 62 -4.98 -6.45 -12.94
C ILE A 62 -5.45 -4.99 -12.95
N LEU A 63 -5.75 -4.45 -11.76
CA LEU A 63 -6.12 -3.06 -11.52
C LEU A 63 -5.13 -2.46 -10.53
N ASP A 64 -4.13 -1.73 -11.03
CA ASP A 64 -2.96 -1.38 -10.21
C ASP A 64 -2.40 0.00 -10.58
N HIS A 65 -1.71 0.64 -9.65
CA HIS A 65 -1.11 1.97 -9.82
C HIS A 65 0.41 1.99 -9.52
N HIS A 66 1.03 0.82 -9.31
CA HIS A 66 2.47 0.74 -9.08
C HIS A 66 3.28 0.88 -10.38
N ARG A 67 4.05 1.97 -10.50
CA ARG A 67 4.92 2.24 -11.67
C ARG A 67 5.88 1.09 -12.00
N SER A 68 6.46 0.47 -10.98
CA SER A 68 7.39 -0.66 -11.17
C SER A 68 6.71 -1.89 -11.78
N ALA A 69 5.42 -2.11 -11.50
CA ALA A 69 4.64 -3.19 -12.09
C ALA A 69 4.23 -2.85 -13.53
N GLN A 70 3.77 -1.62 -13.78
CA GLN A 70 3.44 -1.15 -15.14
C GLN A 70 4.62 -1.31 -16.12
N ALA A 71 5.84 -1.03 -15.67
CA ALA A 71 7.04 -1.17 -16.50
C ALA A 71 7.42 -2.64 -16.78
N ASP A 72 7.11 -3.56 -15.86
CA ASP A 72 7.47 -4.99 -15.94
C ASP A 72 6.42 -5.80 -16.73
N LEU A 73 5.15 -5.39 -16.64
CA LEU A 73 3.99 -6.12 -17.14
C LEU A 73 3.52 -5.64 -18.52
N VAL A 74 4.42 -5.72 -19.50
CA VAL A 74 4.17 -5.44 -20.93
C VAL A 74 3.97 -6.73 -21.73
N ASP A 75 3.40 -6.68 -22.94
CA ASP A 75 3.29 -7.86 -23.84
C ASP A 75 2.77 -9.13 -23.13
N LEU A 76 1.62 -9.00 -22.46
CA LEU A 76 1.02 -10.07 -21.65
C LEU A 76 0.16 -11.02 -22.52
N PRO A 77 -0.06 -12.28 -22.09
CA PRO A 77 -0.94 -13.22 -22.77
C PRO A 77 -2.38 -12.71 -22.90
N GLU A 78 -3.13 -13.23 -23.89
CA GLU A 78 -4.50 -12.77 -24.19
C GLU A 78 -5.49 -12.92 -23.02
N ASN A 79 -5.27 -13.89 -22.13
CA ASN A 79 -6.12 -14.10 -20.94
C ASN A 79 -5.77 -13.15 -19.79
N VAL A 80 -4.80 -12.24 -19.96
CA VAL A 80 -4.40 -11.25 -18.97
C VAL A 80 -4.79 -9.85 -19.44
N THR A 81 -5.69 -9.20 -18.70
CA THR A 81 -6.04 -7.79 -18.89
C THR A 81 -5.39 -6.96 -17.78
N ALA A 82 -4.51 -6.03 -18.12
CA ALA A 82 -3.88 -5.14 -17.15
C ALA A 82 -4.26 -3.68 -17.39
N ILE A 83 -4.75 -3.03 -16.32
CA ILE A 83 -5.14 -1.62 -16.31
C ILE A 83 -4.28 -0.92 -15.27
N PHE A 84 -3.39 -0.07 -15.75
CA PHE A 84 -2.53 0.77 -14.92
C PHE A 84 -2.92 2.24 -15.04
N ASP A 85 -3.06 2.90 -13.89
CA ASP A 85 -3.31 4.35 -13.82
C ASP A 85 -2.51 4.95 -12.67
N MET A 86 -1.60 5.88 -12.97
CA MET A 86 -0.71 6.48 -11.96
C MET A 86 -1.35 7.68 -11.25
N ASP A 87 -2.49 8.17 -11.73
CA ASP A 87 -3.18 9.36 -11.21
C ASP A 87 -4.30 9.01 -10.22
N ARG A 88 -4.66 7.72 -10.15
CA ARG A 88 -5.66 7.15 -9.25
C ARG A 88 -5.04 6.09 -8.35
N CYS A 89 -5.55 5.97 -7.13
CA CYS A 89 -5.20 4.84 -6.26
C CYS A 89 -5.95 3.57 -6.70
N GLY A 90 -5.48 2.39 -6.27
CA GLY A 90 -6.05 1.09 -6.63
C GLY A 90 -7.56 0.98 -6.40
N ALA A 91 -8.09 1.54 -5.30
CA ALA A 91 -9.52 1.54 -5.02
C ALA A 91 -10.32 2.39 -6.01
N MET A 92 -9.78 3.51 -6.47
CA MET A 92 -10.42 4.37 -7.46
C MET A 92 -10.33 3.79 -8.88
N ILE A 93 -9.26 3.06 -9.20
CA ILE A 93 -9.16 2.26 -10.43
C ILE A 93 -10.22 1.16 -10.42
N ALA A 94 -10.31 0.40 -9.32
CA ALA A 94 -11.33 -0.64 -9.14
C ALA A 94 -12.75 -0.06 -9.29
N TRP A 95 -13.03 1.08 -8.66
CA TRP A 95 -14.36 1.70 -8.76
C TRP A 95 -14.69 2.11 -10.18
N SER A 96 -13.75 2.75 -10.86
CA SER A 96 -13.92 3.21 -12.24
C SER A 96 -14.09 2.06 -13.22
N HIS A 97 -13.46 0.90 -12.95
CA HIS A 97 -13.59 -0.29 -13.77
C HIS A 97 -14.98 -0.94 -13.62
N TYR A 98 -15.44 -1.15 -12.39
CA TYR A 98 -16.69 -1.87 -12.14
C TYR A 98 -17.95 -0.98 -12.17
N PHE A 99 -17.80 0.32 -11.94
CA PHE A 99 -18.91 1.27 -11.85
C PHE A 99 -18.62 2.56 -12.62
N PRO A 100 -18.29 2.50 -13.94
CA PRO A 100 -17.82 3.65 -14.71
C PRO A 100 -18.82 4.83 -14.74
N ASP A 101 -20.11 4.54 -14.66
CA ASP A 101 -21.18 5.56 -14.71
C ASP A 101 -21.66 6.00 -13.32
N ARG A 102 -20.99 5.58 -12.24
CA ARG A 102 -21.36 5.91 -10.86
C ARG A 102 -20.29 6.74 -10.18
N ARG A 103 -20.72 7.79 -9.49
CA ARG A 103 -19.83 8.54 -8.61
C ARG A 103 -19.31 7.63 -7.48
N PRO A 104 -18.00 7.64 -7.18
CA PRO A 104 -17.46 6.91 -6.03
C PRO A 104 -18.01 7.44 -4.70
N PRO A 105 -18.07 6.60 -3.65
CA PRO A 105 -18.27 7.07 -2.29
C PRO A 105 -17.25 8.16 -1.96
N ARG A 106 -17.68 9.23 -1.29
CA ARG A 106 -16.78 10.33 -0.86
C ARG A 106 -15.59 9.79 -0.04
N LEU A 107 -15.79 8.69 0.68
CA LEU A 107 -14.73 8.08 1.45
C LEU A 107 -13.59 7.51 0.58
N LEU A 108 -13.87 7.02 -0.64
CA LEU A 108 -12.82 6.62 -1.58
C LEU A 108 -12.01 7.82 -2.08
N GLU A 109 -12.63 9.01 -2.19
CA GLU A 109 -11.93 10.25 -2.55
C GLU A 109 -10.87 10.60 -1.49
N HIS A 110 -11.19 10.48 -0.19
CA HIS A 110 -10.23 10.68 0.91
C HIS A 110 -9.16 9.58 1.00
N ILE A 111 -9.52 8.32 0.71
CA ILE A 111 -8.54 7.22 0.65
C ILE A 111 -7.51 7.51 -0.45
N GLN A 112 -7.95 7.93 -1.64
CA GLN A 112 -7.06 8.33 -2.73
C GLN A 112 -6.18 9.52 -2.35
N ASP A 113 -6.78 10.55 -1.74
CA ASP A 113 -6.07 11.76 -1.33
C ASP A 113 -4.92 11.46 -0.36
N ARG A 114 -5.11 10.48 0.55
CA ARG A 114 -4.05 10.01 1.43
C ARG A 114 -3.06 9.07 0.73
N ASP A 115 -3.55 8.14 -0.07
CA ASP A 115 -2.71 7.13 -0.72
C ASP A 115 -1.69 7.78 -1.68
N LEU A 116 -2.15 8.76 -2.46
CA LEU A 116 -1.30 9.58 -3.32
C LEU A 116 -0.55 10.70 -2.57
N TRP A 117 -0.68 10.74 -1.24
CA TRP A 117 -0.01 11.68 -0.34
C TRP A 117 -0.24 13.17 -0.66
N ARG A 118 -1.46 13.51 -1.14
CA ARG A 118 -1.83 14.86 -1.57
C ARG A 118 -2.37 15.72 -0.43
N PHE A 119 -3.28 15.16 0.38
CA PHE A 119 -3.96 15.85 1.48
C PHE A 119 -4.63 17.17 1.06
N GLU A 120 -5.22 17.21 -0.13
CA GLU A 120 -5.92 18.37 -0.68
C GLU A 120 -7.36 18.47 -0.15
N LEU A 121 -7.97 17.35 0.23
CA LEU A 121 -9.33 17.33 0.76
C LEU A 121 -9.31 17.64 2.27
N PRO A 122 -10.18 18.56 2.75
CA PRO A 122 -10.29 18.85 4.18
C PRO A 122 -10.59 17.59 4.98
N GLY A 123 -9.88 17.40 6.09
CA GLY A 123 -10.15 16.30 7.02
C GLY A 123 -9.61 14.93 6.61
N THR A 124 -8.91 14.80 5.47
CA THR A 124 -8.40 13.50 5.01
C THR A 124 -7.57 12.77 6.07
N ARG A 125 -6.72 13.49 6.82
CA ARG A 125 -5.87 12.87 7.86
C ARG A 125 -6.70 12.29 8.98
N GLU A 126 -7.68 13.04 9.48
CA GLU A 126 -8.58 12.64 10.55
C GLU A 126 -9.47 11.47 10.10
N ILE A 127 -10.12 11.61 8.93
CA ILE A 127 -10.99 10.57 8.38
C ILE A 127 -10.23 9.26 8.21
N THR A 128 -9.03 9.32 7.62
CA THR A 128 -8.23 8.10 7.42
C THR A 128 -7.64 7.56 8.73
N ALA A 129 -7.40 8.39 9.75
CA ALA A 129 -7.08 7.92 11.09
C ALA A 129 -8.25 7.12 11.70
N THR A 130 -9.49 7.60 11.53
CA THR A 130 -10.70 6.86 11.91
C THR A 130 -10.76 5.52 11.22
N LEU A 131 -10.63 5.48 9.89
CA LEU A 131 -10.66 4.22 9.13
C LEU A 131 -9.59 3.22 9.61
N ALA A 132 -8.38 3.70 9.86
CA ALA A 132 -7.27 2.86 10.33
C ALA A 132 -7.49 2.27 11.73
N SER A 133 -8.42 2.83 12.52
CA SER A 133 -8.76 2.33 13.85
C SER A 133 -9.79 1.19 13.84
N TYR A 134 -10.55 1.01 12.75
CA TYR A 134 -11.53 -0.07 12.62
C TYR A 134 -10.91 -1.37 12.09
N PRO A 135 -11.49 -2.54 12.42
CA PRO A 135 -11.07 -3.81 11.82
C PRO A 135 -11.19 -3.81 10.30
N PHE A 136 -10.15 -4.28 9.62
CA PHE A 136 -10.12 -4.44 8.17
C PHE A 136 -11.01 -5.64 7.78
N SER A 137 -12.30 -5.37 7.63
CA SER A 137 -13.32 -6.34 7.24
C SER A 137 -14.26 -5.72 6.21
N LEU A 138 -14.79 -6.55 5.31
CA LEU A 138 -15.73 -6.10 4.27
C LEU A 138 -17.01 -5.51 4.88
N ILE A 139 -17.44 -6.02 6.03
CA ILE A 139 -18.62 -5.53 6.77
C ILE A 139 -18.38 -4.11 7.27
N GLU A 140 -17.26 -3.86 7.97
CA GLU A 140 -16.95 -2.52 8.47
C GLU A 140 -16.71 -1.55 7.32
N TRP A 141 -15.99 -1.96 6.27
CA TRP A 141 -15.81 -1.11 5.08
C TRP A 141 -17.15 -0.76 4.44
N GLY A 142 -18.06 -1.73 4.28
CA GLY A 142 -19.40 -1.48 3.73
C GLY A 142 -20.27 -0.58 4.61
N ARG A 143 -20.06 -0.56 5.93
CA ARG A 143 -20.68 0.41 6.84
C ARG A 143 -20.05 1.80 6.67
N LEU A 144 -18.73 1.91 6.82
CA LEU A 144 -17.99 3.16 6.75
C LEU A 144 -18.19 3.90 5.41
N MET A 145 -18.27 3.18 4.29
CA MET A 145 -18.51 3.77 2.95
C MET A 145 -19.87 4.46 2.82
N ARG A 146 -20.79 4.25 3.77
CA ARG A 146 -22.12 4.89 3.81
C ARG A 146 -22.22 6.03 4.82
N GLU A 147 -21.24 6.19 5.69
CA GLU A 147 -21.22 7.27 6.69
C GLU A 147 -20.87 8.62 6.04
N ASP A 148 -21.22 9.73 6.70
CA ASP A 148 -20.78 11.06 6.28
C ASP A 148 -19.30 11.25 6.64
N PRO A 149 -18.42 11.62 5.68
CA PRO A 149 -17.04 11.97 5.99
C PRO A 149 -16.86 12.97 7.13
N GLU A 150 -17.81 13.88 7.38
CA GLU A 150 -17.71 14.82 8.51
C GLU A 150 -17.83 14.12 9.88
N GLU A 151 -18.70 13.11 10.01
CA GLU A 151 -18.80 12.33 11.26
C GLU A 151 -17.51 11.53 11.51
N LEU A 152 -16.97 10.92 10.44
CA LEU A 152 -15.68 10.22 10.50
C LEU A 152 -14.52 11.17 10.84
N ARG A 153 -14.58 12.42 10.36
CA ARG A 153 -13.58 13.45 10.68
C ARG A 153 -13.61 13.79 12.16
N GLU A 154 -14.79 13.96 12.75
CA GLU A 154 -14.94 14.27 14.18
C GLU A 154 -14.38 13.16 15.09
N GLU A 155 -14.65 11.90 14.75
CA GLU A 155 -14.05 10.73 15.44
C GLU A 155 -12.51 10.71 15.30
N GLY A 156 -12.00 11.19 14.17
CA GLY A 156 -10.59 11.11 13.80
C GLY A 156 -9.69 12.12 14.49
N ILE A 157 -10.22 13.26 14.92
CA ILE A 157 -9.44 14.33 15.59
C ILE A 157 -8.64 13.82 16.80
N PRO A 158 -9.25 13.15 17.81
CA PRO A 158 -8.49 12.65 18.95
C PRO A 158 -7.51 11.52 18.58
N ILE A 159 -7.86 10.69 17.59
CA ILE A 159 -7.01 9.59 17.10
C ILE A 159 -5.76 10.14 16.44
N LEU A 160 -5.93 11.10 15.53
CA LEU A 160 -4.83 11.77 14.83
C LEU A 160 -3.93 12.51 15.81
N ARG A 161 -4.49 13.23 16.79
CA ARG A 161 -3.69 13.91 17.81
C ARG A 161 -2.79 12.95 18.60
N GLN A 162 -3.29 11.77 18.96
CA GLN A 162 -2.47 10.77 19.65
C GLN A 162 -1.41 10.20 18.70
N HIS A 163 -1.78 9.90 17.46
CA HIS A 163 -0.85 9.40 16.45
C HIS A 163 0.29 10.37 16.17
N ASP A 164 -0.01 11.66 16.00
CA ASP A 164 1.00 12.70 15.75
C ASP A 164 1.96 12.86 16.93
N LYS A 165 1.43 12.78 18.16
CA LYS A 165 2.26 12.77 19.37
C LYS A 165 3.18 11.56 19.40
N ASP A 166 2.67 10.36 19.12
CA ASP A 166 3.48 9.14 19.07
C ASP A 166 4.57 9.25 17.99
N VAL A 167 4.25 9.78 16.80
CA VAL A 167 5.22 9.96 15.71
C VAL A 167 6.36 10.88 16.14
N GLN A 168 6.06 12.01 16.79
CA GLN A 168 7.06 12.93 17.32
C GLN A 168 7.96 12.24 18.35
N GLU A 169 7.37 11.57 19.35
CA GLU A 169 8.12 10.87 20.39
C GLU A 169 9.01 9.75 19.81
N LEU A 170 8.51 8.98 18.84
CA LEU A 170 9.29 7.93 18.15
C LEU A 170 10.47 8.52 17.40
N VAL A 171 10.26 9.59 16.63
CA VAL A 171 11.31 10.26 15.87
C VAL A 171 12.40 10.80 16.79
N GLU A 172 12.02 11.48 17.88
CA GLU A 172 12.96 12.07 18.83
C GLU A 172 13.79 11.01 19.58
N THR A 173 13.22 9.83 19.84
CA THR A 173 13.85 8.83 20.73
C THR A 173 14.54 7.70 19.99
N LEU A 174 14.09 7.33 18.78
CA LEU A 174 14.53 6.10 18.10
C LEU A 174 15.25 6.36 16.77
N ALA A 175 15.19 7.58 16.21
CA ALA A 175 15.87 7.86 14.95
C ALA A 175 17.39 7.91 15.13
N TYR A 176 18.12 7.36 14.16
CA TYR A 176 19.57 7.36 14.11
C TYR A 176 20.05 7.42 12.66
N ARG A 177 21.36 7.61 12.41
CA ARG A 177 21.90 7.63 11.05
C ARG A 177 22.52 6.29 10.67
N SER A 178 22.30 5.85 9.43
CA SER A 178 22.89 4.63 8.89
C SER A 178 23.16 4.75 7.40
N GLN A 179 23.97 3.82 6.87
CA GLN A 179 24.28 3.70 5.45
C GLN A 179 23.27 2.78 4.76
N ILE A 180 22.54 3.29 3.77
CA ILE A 180 21.65 2.50 2.90
C ILE A 180 21.99 2.84 1.44
N ALA A 181 22.34 1.82 0.66
CA ALA A 181 22.71 1.97 -0.76
C ALA A 181 23.77 3.07 -1.03
N GLY A 182 24.73 3.24 -0.11
CA GLY A 182 25.79 4.25 -0.23
C GLY A 182 25.41 5.66 0.20
N HIS A 183 24.23 5.86 0.78
CA HIS A 183 23.76 7.14 1.32
C HIS A 183 23.68 7.09 2.85
N GLU A 184 24.16 8.14 3.51
CA GLU A 184 23.98 8.34 4.95
C GLU A 184 22.64 9.01 5.23
N VAL A 185 21.66 8.25 5.71
CA VAL A 185 20.26 8.69 5.83
C VAL A 185 19.73 8.48 7.25
N PRO A 186 18.68 9.22 7.67
CA PRO A 186 17.99 8.91 8.90
C PRO A 186 17.23 7.57 8.76
N VAL A 187 17.36 6.76 9.79
CA VAL A 187 16.76 5.44 9.92
C VAL A 187 16.06 5.33 11.27
N ILE A 188 14.89 4.69 11.29
CA ILE A 188 14.13 4.45 12.51
C ILE A 188 13.60 3.01 12.55
N ASN A 189 13.65 2.39 13.73
CA ASN A 189 12.92 1.16 14.01
C ASN A 189 11.54 1.51 14.57
N ALA A 190 10.48 1.34 13.77
CA ALA A 190 9.11 1.64 14.22
C ALA A 190 8.10 0.66 13.58
N PRO A 191 7.00 0.33 14.29
CA PRO A 191 5.95 -0.51 13.74
C PRO A 191 5.42 0.01 12.40
N SER A 192 5.01 -0.92 11.52
CA SER A 192 4.54 -0.60 10.16
C SER A 192 3.46 0.49 10.11
N LYS A 193 2.59 0.55 11.13
CA LYS A 193 1.52 1.58 11.23
C LYS A 193 2.03 3.02 11.27
N TYR A 194 3.25 3.26 11.73
CA TYR A 194 3.85 4.60 11.77
C TYR A 194 4.76 4.90 10.57
N SER A 195 5.10 3.88 9.77
CA SER A 195 6.20 3.92 8.81
C SER A 195 6.13 5.05 7.78
N SER A 196 4.94 5.40 7.29
CA SER A 196 4.75 6.52 6.38
C SER A 196 5.01 7.86 7.06
N ASP A 197 4.44 8.08 8.25
CA ASP A 197 4.48 9.38 8.93
C ASP A 197 5.85 9.64 9.57
N VAL A 198 6.49 8.63 10.18
CA VAL A 198 7.88 8.78 10.67
C VAL A 198 8.86 8.97 9.51
N GLY A 199 8.62 8.27 8.38
CA GLY A 199 9.44 8.44 7.18
C GLY A 199 9.30 9.85 6.59
N ALA A 200 8.08 10.38 6.53
CA ALA A 200 7.81 11.75 6.09
C ALA A 200 8.41 12.79 7.05
N ALA A 201 8.31 12.58 8.37
CA ALA A 201 8.91 13.47 9.36
C ALA A 201 10.44 13.50 9.29
N LEU A 202 11.08 12.39 8.88
CA LEU A 202 12.54 12.27 8.81
C LEU A 202 13.15 12.67 7.46
N CYS A 203 12.39 12.70 6.36
CA CYS A 203 12.98 12.88 5.03
C CYS A 203 13.25 14.34 4.62
N GLY A 204 12.86 15.32 5.43
CA GLY A 204 13.03 16.75 5.13
C GLY A 204 14.49 17.14 4.91
N GLY A 205 14.84 17.55 3.70
CA GLY A 205 16.22 17.93 3.34
C GLY A 205 17.22 16.76 3.23
N GLU A 206 16.73 15.52 3.29
CA GLU A 206 17.54 14.31 3.20
C GLU A 206 17.37 13.66 1.82
N PRO A 207 18.33 12.84 1.34
CA PRO A 207 18.14 12.09 0.10
C PRO A 207 16.88 11.22 0.14
N PHE A 208 16.68 10.58 1.29
CA PHE A 208 15.49 9.82 1.70
C PHE A 208 15.62 9.48 3.20
N ALA A 209 14.56 8.93 3.80
CA ALA A 209 14.55 8.33 5.13
C ALA A 209 14.09 6.87 5.06
N ALA A 210 14.47 6.07 6.05
CA ALA A 210 14.06 4.67 6.15
C ALA A 210 13.42 4.33 7.50
N CYS A 211 12.23 3.74 7.47
CA CYS A 211 11.64 3.06 8.61
C CYS A 211 11.78 1.55 8.43
N TYR A 212 12.15 0.81 9.47
CA TYR A 212 12.14 -0.64 9.44
C TYR A 212 11.44 -1.26 10.64
N TRP A 213 11.01 -2.51 10.49
CA TRP A 213 10.53 -3.36 11.57
C TRP A 213 10.83 -4.83 11.26
N ASP A 214 10.96 -5.64 12.31
CA ASP A 214 11.24 -7.06 12.18
C ASP A 214 9.94 -7.88 12.14
N THR A 215 9.91 -8.89 11.27
CA THR A 215 8.81 -9.86 11.12
C THR A 215 9.38 -11.28 11.12
N PRO A 216 8.57 -12.33 11.29
CA PRO A 216 9.07 -13.71 11.16
C PRO A 216 9.76 -14.01 9.82
N ALA A 217 9.42 -13.28 8.75
CA ALA A 217 10.04 -13.42 7.43
C ALA A 217 11.35 -12.63 7.26
N GLY A 218 11.70 -11.76 8.21
CA GLY A 218 12.85 -10.86 8.15
C GLY A 218 12.50 -9.39 8.41
N ARG A 219 13.46 -8.51 8.14
CA ARG A 219 13.36 -7.06 8.35
C ARG A 219 12.75 -6.37 7.15
N ARG A 220 11.60 -5.73 7.34
CA ARG A 220 10.95 -4.91 6.31
C ARG A 220 11.43 -3.48 6.40
N PHE A 221 11.71 -2.88 5.25
CA PHE A 221 12.05 -1.48 5.11
C PHE A 221 10.97 -0.74 4.31
N SER A 222 10.63 0.46 4.77
CA SER A 222 9.80 1.45 4.06
C SER A 222 10.63 2.71 3.90
N LEU A 223 10.89 3.10 2.65
CA LEU A 223 11.63 4.28 2.27
C LEU A 223 10.68 5.43 1.93
N ARG A 224 11.02 6.65 2.34
CA ARG A 224 10.29 7.87 2.00
C ARG A 224 11.27 8.96 1.57
N SER A 225 10.91 9.74 0.57
CA SER A 225 11.66 10.92 0.15
C SER A 225 10.70 12.06 -0.15
N GLU A 226 11.18 13.30 -0.14
CA GLU A 226 10.42 14.43 -0.68
C GLU A 226 10.39 14.39 -2.22
N ALA A 227 9.59 15.25 -2.85
CA ALA A 227 9.47 15.33 -4.31
C ALA A 227 10.81 15.60 -5.01
N GLN A 228 11.68 16.37 -4.37
CA GLN A 228 13.05 16.67 -4.80
C GLN A 228 14.09 15.64 -4.34
N GLY A 229 13.68 14.64 -3.55
CA GLY A 229 14.54 13.58 -3.05
C GLY A 229 14.85 12.52 -4.10
N LEU A 230 15.58 11.49 -3.69
CA LEU A 230 15.93 10.38 -4.58
C LEU A 230 14.72 9.51 -4.92
N ASP A 231 14.75 8.91 -6.12
CA ASP A 231 13.81 7.87 -6.51
C ASP A 231 14.04 6.60 -5.68
N VAL A 232 13.32 6.47 -4.56
CA VAL A 232 13.45 5.35 -3.63
C VAL A 232 12.95 4.03 -4.20
N SER A 233 12.15 4.05 -5.28
CA SER A 233 11.74 2.82 -5.97
C SER A 233 12.94 2.11 -6.60
N ARG A 234 13.92 2.87 -7.11
CA ARG A 234 15.17 2.32 -7.66
C ARG A 234 16.07 1.75 -6.57
N ILE A 235 16.13 2.43 -5.42
CA ILE A 235 16.87 1.93 -4.25
C ILE A 235 16.26 0.61 -3.79
N ALA A 236 14.94 0.57 -3.60
CA ALA A 236 14.23 -0.64 -3.19
C ALA A 236 14.40 -1.79 -4.21
N ALA A 237 14.36 -1.50 -5.51
CA ALA A 237 14.58 -2.49 -6.56
C ALA A 237 15.96 -3.17 -6.47
N GLY A 238 17.00 -2.44 -6.05
CA GLY A 238 18.33 -3.00 -5.79
C GLY A 238 18.37 -4.05 -4.66
N PHE A 239 17.35 -4.06 -3.81
CA PHE A 239 17.15 -5.06 -2.75
C PHE A 239 15.97 -6.02 -3.04
N GLY A 240 15.53 -6.12 -4.30
CA GLY A 240 14.41 -6.98 -4.70
C GLY A 240 13.02 -6.48 -4.28
N GLY A 241 12.91 -5.22 -3.87
CA GLY A 241 11.67 -4.52 -3.55
C GLY A 241 11.10 -3.71 -4.73
N GLY A 242 10.29 -2.71 -4.40
CA GLY A 242 9.65 -1.83 -5.38
C GLY A 242 8.68 -0.83 -4.74
N GLY A 243 8.00 -0.04 -5.57
CA GLY A 243 7.01 0.96 -5.14
C GLY A 243 6.98 2.18 -6.05
N HIS A 244 6.55 3.31 -5.48
CA HIS A 244 6.55 4.64 -6.12
C HIS A 244 7.88 5.36 -5.92
N PRO A 245 8.18 6.39 -6.75
CA PRO A 245 9.43 7.14 -6.66
C PRO A 245 9.74 7.73 -5.29
N HIS A 246 8.72 8.04 -4.49
CA HIS A 246 8.89 8.67 -3.17
C HIS A 246 8.38 7.81 -2.01
N ALA A 247 7.92 6.59 -2.30
CA ALA A 247 7.42 5.65 -1.32
C ALA A 247 7.62 4.22 -1.85
N ALA A 248 8.63 3.52 -1.31
CA ALA A 248 8.96 2.16 -1.75
C ALA A 248 9.38 1.30 -0.56
N GLY A 249 9.41 -0.01 -0.72
CA GLY A 249 9.81 -0.92 0.34
C GLY A 249 10.48 -2.18 -0.16
N PHE A 250 11.21 -2.83 0.73
CA PHE A 250 11.89 -4.10 0.47
C PHE A 250 11.98 -4.94 1.75
N LEU A 251 12.25 -6.23 1.61
CA LEU A 251 12.44 -7.18 2.71
C LEU A 251 13.88 -7.68 2.66
N VAL A 252 14.58 -7.58 3.79
CA VAL A 252 15.86 -8.26 4.00
C VAL A 252 15.61 -9.47 4.88
N GLN A 253 15.85 -10.67 4.34
CA GLN A 253 15.83 -11.88 5.15
C GLN A 253 16.91 -11.77 6.21
N GLN A 254 16.53 -11.78 7.49
CA GLN A 254 17.47 -11.86 8.59
C GLN A 254 17.54 -13.30 9.07
N HIS A 255 18.76 -13.81 9.20
CA HIS A 255 19.03 -15.04 9.93
C HIS A 255 19.65 -14.65 11.27
N THR A 256 18.91 -14.95 12.35
CA THR A 256 19.33 -15.29 13.73
C THR A 256 18.36 -14.62 14.72
N PRO A 257 17.37 -15.36 15.27
CA PRO A 257 16.60 -14.85 16.40
C PRO A 257 17.51 -14.59 17.60
N LEU A 258 17.23 -13.50 18.33
CA LEU A 258 17.95 -13.17 19.55
C LEU A 258 17.58 -14.20 20.64
N HIS A 259 18.51 -15.11 20.96
CA HIS A 259 18.42 -15.93 22.15
C HIS A 259 19.18 -15.24 23.28
N LEU A 260 18.45 -14.55 24.18
CA LEU A 260 19.00 -14.12 25.46
C LEU A 260 18.86 -15.30 26.42
N ALA A 261 19.99 -15.90 26.81
CA ALA A 261 20.07 -16.95 27.82
C ALA A 261 19.95 -16.37 29.23
#